data_AF-A0A420M5A6-F1
#
_entry.id   AF-A0A420M5A6-F1
#
_cell.length_a   1.000
_cell.length_b   1.000
_cell.length_c   1.000
_cell.angle_alpha   90.00
_cell.angle_beta   90.00
_cell.angle_gamma   90.00
#
_symmetry.space_group_name_H-M   'P 1'
#
loop_
_entity.id
_entity.type
_entity.pdbx_description
1 polymer ?
#
loop_
_entity_poly.entity_id
_entity_poly.type
_entity_poly.pdbx_seq_one_letter_code
_entity_poly.pdbx_strand_id
1 'polypeptide(L)'
;MINIPTVAAAYNEEMNHVDRGDQLRSYYKYEHTLRRGPWQALAWTFLLDVALVNSYVVQLHGQPNWKRYTNHREWRECIYNELFNAYGHDSQARKHYRAGDERDLQDAELQREHVNREINFVNRHIKSDCLACQGCRQGQVRAKSQDWCPLKEVSGNNTKRKRKRRPK
;
A
#
# COMPACT_ATOMS: atom_id res chain seq x y z
N MET A 1 44.16 10.11 -21.71
CA MET A 1 44.01 10.43 -20.28
C MET A 1 43.42 11.83 -20.21
N ILE A 2 42.22 12.01 -19.67
CA ILE A 2 41.60 13.33 -19.59
C ILE A 2 42.10 13.97 -18.30
N ASN A 3 42.94 15.00 -18.39
CA ASN A 3 43.36 15.78 -17.23
C ASN A 3 42.19 16.67 -16.81
N ILE A 4 41.37 16.16 -15.88
CA ILE A 4 40.30 16.93 -15.27
C ILE A 4 40.93 17.78 -14.15
N PRO A 5 40.72 19.11 -14.13
CA PRO A 5 41.17 19.95 -13.03
C PRO A 5 40.64 19.43 -11.69
N THR A 6 41.46 19.44 -10.64
CA THR A 6 41.09 18.92 -9.31
C THR A 6 39.80 19.52 -8.77
N VAL A 7 39.58 20.83 -9.03
CA VAL A 7 38.34 21.52 -8.65
C VAL A 7 37.11 20.92 -9.35
N ALA A 8 37.23 20.58 -10.64
CA ALA A 8 36.15 19.98 -11.41
C ALA A 8 35.90 18.52 -10.99
N ALA A 9 36.94 17.78 -10.61
CA ALA A 9 36.80 16.43 -10.06
C ALA A 9 36.04 16.44 -8.72
N ALA A 10 36.47 17.28 -7.77
CA ALA A 10 35.82 17.41 -6.47
C ALA A 10 34.36 17.86 -6.58
N TYR A 11 34.07 18.80 -7.50
CA TYR A 11 32.70 19.21 -7.80
C TYR A 11 31.86 18.03 -8.30
N ASN A 12 32.32 17.29 -9.30
CA ASN A 12 31.56 16.18 -9.88
C ASN A 12 31.27 15.04 -8.88
N GLU A 13 32.18 14.82 -7.92
CA GLU A 13 31.98 13.84 -6.84
C GLU A 13 30.82 14.23 -5.89
N GLU A 14 30.71 15.52 -5.57
CA GLU A 14 29.79 16.05 -4.56
C GLU A 14 28.45 16.56 -5.11
N MET A 15 28.35 16.86 -6.40
CA MET A 15 27.21 17.58 -6.97
C MET A 15 25.90 16.81 -7.09
N ASN A 16 25.89 15.52 -6.78
CA ASN A 16 24.74 14.64 -7.03
C ASN A 16 24.02 14.20 -5.75
N HIS A 17 24.35 14.75 -4.58
CA HIS A 17 23.75 14.29 -3.32
C HIS A 17 22.24 14.49 -3.26
N VAL A 18 21.74 15.64 -3.73
CA VAL A 18 20.30 15.94 -3.75
C VAL A 18 19.58 15.02 -4.74
N ASP A 19 20.12 14.88 -5.95
CA ASP A 19 19.56 14.03 -7.01
C ASP A 19 19.51 12.56 -6.61
N ARG A 20 20.56 12.05 -5.94
CA ARG A 20 20.57 10.68 -5.39
C ARG A 20 19.44 10.48 -4.38
N GLY A 21 19.20 11.47 -3.51
CA GLY A 21 18.09 11.44 -2.55
C GLY A 21 16.72 11.45 -3.24
N ASP A 22 16.54 12.30 -4.26
CA ASP A 22 15.30 12.33 -5.05
C ASP A 22 15.08 11.03 -5.84
N GLN A 23 16.15 10.44 -6.37
CA GLN A 23 16.10 9.15 -7.05
C GLN A 23 15.64 8.03 -6.11
N LEU A 24 16.23 7.93 -4.91
CA LEU A 24 15.84 6.93 -3.91
C LEU A 24 14.39 7.09 -3.46
N ARG A 25 13.93 8.34 -3.28
CA ARG A 25 12.54 8.64 -2.96
C ARG A 25 11.61 8.26 -4.11
N SER A 26 12.02 8.54 -5.34
CA SER A 26 11.15 8.40 -6.50
C SER A 26 10.83 6.96 -6.88
N TYR A 27 11.67 6.02 -6.46
CA TYR A 27 11.52 4.60 -6.78
C TYR A 27 10.31 3.93 -6.08
N TYR A 28 9.97 4.32 -4.85
CA TYR A 28 8.87 3.72 -4.08
C TYR A 28 7.79 4.74 -3.69
N LYS A 29 7.45 5.66 -4.61
CA LYS A 29 6.46 6.72 -4.37
C LYS A 29 5.09 6.15 -4.02
N TYR A 30 4.39 6.86 -3.14
CA TYR A 30 2.98 6.65 -2.85
C TYR A 30 2.11 7.15 -4.03
N GLU A 31 1.49 6.23 -4.78
CA GLU A 31 0.75 6.55 -6.00
C GLU A 31 -0.72 7.00 -5.80
N HIS A 32 -1.22 7.01 -4.56
CA HIS A 32 -2.64 7.34 -4.36
C HIS A 32 -2.90 8.85 -4.45
N THR A 33 -3.99 9.19 -5.15
CA THR A 33 -4.45 10.57 -5.26
C THR A 33 -4.86 11.12 -3.90
N LEU A 34 -4.15 12.16 -3.44
CA LEU A 34 -4.49 12.88 -2.22
C LEU A 34 -5.57 13.92 -2.49
N ARG A 35 -6.68 13.85 -1.76
CA ARG A 35 -7.88 14.67 -2.00
C ARG A 35 -8.14 15.76 -0.96
N ARG A 36 -7.40 15.81 0.16
CA ARG A 36 -7.69 16.75 1.27
C ARG A 36 -6.67 17.88 1.44
N GLY A 37 -6.04 18.27 0.33
CA GLY A 37 -5.25 19.50 0.23
C GLY A 37 -3.73 19.32 0.35
N PRO A 38 -2.96 20.42 0.18
CA PRO A 38 -1.51 20.38 0.02
C PRO A 38 -0.75 19.81 1.22
N TRP A 39 -1.26 20.05 2.43
CA TRP A 39 -0.59 19.59 3.66
C TRP A 39 -0.50 18.06 3.75
N GLN A 40 -1.49 17.32 3.22
CA GLN A 40 -1.43 15.86 3.18
C GLN A 40 -0.36 15.36 2.22
N ALA A 41 -0.15 16.07 1.10
CA ALA A 41 0.92 15.74 0.18
C ALA A 41 2.27 15.96 0.85
N LEU A 42 2.46 17.09 1.51
CA LEU A 42 3.70 17.35 2.24
C LEU A 42 3.96 16.31 3.33
N ALA A 43 2.97 16.01 4.17
CA ALA A 43 3.14 15.03 5.24
C ALA A 43 3.39 13.61 4.72
N TRP A 44 2.51 13.10 3.84
CA TRP A 44 2.46 11.69 3.50
C TRP A 44 3.30 11.30 2.28
N THR A 45 3.46 12.19 1.29
CA THR A 45 4.22 11.88 0.06
C THR A 45 5.63 12.44 0.05
N PHE A 46 5.91 13.45 0.89
CA PHE A 46 7.25 14.02 0.97
C PHE A 46 7.94 13.66 2.28
N LEU A 47 7.44 14.15 3.42
CA LEU A 47 8.12 14.00 4.72
C LEU A 47 8.25 12.54 5.15
N LEU A 48 7.18 11.75 5.00
CA LEU A 48 7.22 10.31 5.30
C LEU A 48 8.24 9.59 4.41
N ASP A 49 8.24 9.88 3.11
CA ASP A 49 9.18 9.26 2.18
C ASP A 49 10.64 9.65 2.47
N VAL A 50 10.89 10.91 2.82
CA VAL A 50 12.20 11.40 3.26
C VAL A 50 12.64 10.67 4.52
N ALA A 51 11.75 10.51 5.51
CA ALA A 51 12.07 9.79 6.75
C ALA A 51 12.41 8.31 6.48
N LEU A 52 11.70 7.65 5.56
CA LEU A 52 11.96 6.25 5.18
C LEU A 52 13.28 6.08 4.43
N VAL A 53 13.61 6.98 3.50
CA VAL A 53 14.89 6.95 2.79
C VAL A 53 16.04 7.25 3.75
N ASN A 54 15.89 8.25 4.61
CA ASN A 54 16.94 8.60 5.57
C ASN A 54 17.16 7.48 6.58
N SER A 55 16.10 6.83 7.08
CA SER A 55 16.25 5.69 7.98
C SER A 55 16.95 4.51 7.31
N TYR A 56 16.68 4.28 6.01
CA TYR A 56 17.39 3.28 5.22
C TYR A 56 18.89 3.62 5.10
N VAL A 57 19.23 4.85 4.75
CA VAL A 57 20.64 5.29 4.63
C VAL A 57 21.37 5.18 5.97
N VAL A 58 20.73 5.62 7.06
CA VAL A 58 21.30 5.49 8.42
C VAL A 58 21.50 4.02 8.79
N GLN A 59 20.54 3.16 8.50
CA GLN A 59 20.68 1.72 8.73
C GLN A 59 21.77 1.09 7.85
N LEU A 60 21.92 1.56 6.61
CA LEU A 60 22.89 1.03 5.66
C LEU A 60 24.33 1.42 6.03
N HIS A 61 24.55 2.64 6.48
CA HIS A 61 25.88 3.15 6.82
C HIS A 61 26.22 3.06 8.32
N GLY A 62 25.23 2.84 9.16
CA GLY A 62 25.42 2.61 10.59
C GLY A 62 25.88 1.20 10.94
N GLN A 63 26.02 0.95 12.24
CA GLN A 63 26.30 -0.37 12.82
C GLN A 63 25.13 -0.79 13.71
N PRO A 64 23.95 -1.09 13.13
CA PRO A 64 22.80 -1.49 13.94
C PRO A 64 23.02 -2.85 14.60
N ASN A 65 22.41 -3.06 15.76
CA ASN A 65 22.37 -4.36 16.46
C ASN A 65 21.39 -5.36 15.81
N TRP A 66 20.69 -4.95 14.75
CA TRP A 66 19.73 -5.76 14.01
C TRP A 66 20.27 -6.12 12.62
N LYS A 67 19.56 -7.03 11.95
CA LYS A 67 19.87 -7.45 10.58
C LYS A 67 20.01 -6.24 9.67
N ARG A 68 21.15 -6.13 8.98
CA ARG A 68 21.37 -5.11 7.96
C ARG A 68 20.54 -5.43 6.72
N TYR A 69 19.83 -4.44 6.21
CA TYR A 69 19.13 -4.50 4.93
C TYR A 69 19.95 -3.79 3.86
N THR A 70 20.09 -4.41 2.70
CA THR A 70 20.75 -3.87 1.50
C THR A 70 19.75 -3.51 0.40
N ASN A 71 18.49 -3.88 0.60
CA ASN A 71 17.39 -3.59 -0.30
C ASN A 71 16.42 -2.62 0.38
N HIS A 72 16.21 -1.47 -0.26
CA HIS A 72 15.32 -0.42 0.24
C HIS A 72 13.85 -0.89 0.36
N ARG A 73 13.39 -1.80 -0.50
CA ARG A 73 12.06 -2.41 -0.40
C ARG A 73 11.90 -3.23 0.87
N GLU A 74 12.85 -4.13 1.13
CA GLU A 74 12.80 -5.02 2.29
C GLU A 74 12.85 -4.22 3.60
N TRP A 75 13.63 -3.14 3.63
CA TRP A 75 13.67 -2.21 4.76
C TRP A 75 12.30 -1.57 5.02
N ARG A 76 11.65 -1.05 3.97
CA ARG A 76 10.30 -0.48 4.06
C ARG A 76 9.28 -1.51 4.53
N GLU A 77 9.29 -2.71 3.95
CA GLU A 77 8.41 -3.80 4.33
C GLU A 77 8.59 -4.20 5.80
N CYS A 78 9.83 -4.26 6.29
CA CYS A 78 10.12 -4.49 7.70
C CYS A 78 9.47 -3.43 8.59
N ILE A 79 9.68 -2.14 8.30
CA ILE A 79 9.09 -1.04 9.09
C ILE A 79 7.57 -1.14 9.12
N TYR A 80 6.92 -1.32 7.97
CA TYR A 80 5.45 -1.37 7.94
C TYR A 80 4.92 -2.59 8.68
N ASN A 81 5.52 -3.77 8.50
CA ASN A 81 5.10 -4.98 9.22
C ASN A 81 5.27 -4.82 10.74
N GLU A 82 6.38 -4.23 11.20
CA GLU A 82 6.60 -3.95 12.63
C GLU A 82 5.56 -2.98 13.18
N LEU A 83 5.29 -1.86 12.49
CA LEU A 83 4.25 -0.91 12.88
C LEU A 83 2.86 -1.56 12.92
N PHE A 84 2.56 -2.38 11.93
CA PHE A 84 1.29 -3.06 11.81
C PHE A 84 1.11 -4.16 12.85
N ASN A 85 2.16 -4.92 13.18
CA ASN A 85 2.12 -5.92 14.24
C ASN A 85 2.02 -5.26 15.62
N ALA A 86 2.72 -4.15 15.84
CA ALA A 86 2.71 -3.44 17.12
C ALA A 86 1.36 -2.75 17.40
N TYR A 87 0.78 -2.08 16.41
CA TYR A 87 -0.42 -1.24 16.60
C TYR A 87 -1.68 -1.83 15.95
N GLY A 88 -1.58 -2.97 15.28
CA GLY A 88 -2.68 -3.57 14.54
C GLY A 88 -3.87 -3.95 15.43
N HIS A 89 -3.59 -4.53 16.59
CA HIS A 89 -4.61 -4.93 17.56
C HIS A 89 -5.29 -3.74 18.25
N ASP A 90 -4.56 -2.65 18.48
CA ASP A 90 -5.08 -1.42 19.09
C ASP A 90 -5.77 -0.51 18.07
N SER A 91 -5.62 -0.80 16.78
CA SER A 91 -6.19 0.02 15.73
C SER A 91 -7.72 -0.05 15.75
N GLN A 92 -8.36 1.06 16.11
CA GLN A 92 -9.79 1.28 15.86
C GLN A 92 -10.08 1.64 14.40
N ALA A 93 -9.23 1.19 13.47
CA ALA A 93 -9.42 1.44 12.06
C ALA A 93 -10.82 0.99 11.66
N ARG A 94 -11.52 1.80 10.86
CA ARG A 94 -12.89 1.53 10.45
C ARG A 94 -12.95 0.13 9.83
N LYS A 95 -13.57 -0.80 10.56
CA LYS A 95 -13.88 -2.14 10.08
C LYS A 95 -14.81 -1.96 8.88
N HIS A 96 -14.27 -2.07 7.68
CA HIS A 96 -15.08 -2.12 6.46
C HIS A 96 -15.69 -3.53 6.41
N TYR A 97 -16.80 -3.72 7.12
CA TYR A 97 -17.56 -4.97 7.08
C TYR A 97 -18.05 -5.19 5.64
N ARG A 98 -17.61 -6.29 5.01
CA ARG A 98 -18.27 -6.79 3.80
C ARG A 98 -19.51 -7.56 4.24
N ALA A 99 -20.60 -7.48 3.47
CA ALA A 99 -21.84 -8.18 3.81
C ALA A 99 -21.64 -9.71 3.76
N GLY A 100 -21.53 -10.36 4.92
CA GLY A 100 -21.18 -11.79 5.07
C GLY A 100 -19.91 -12.05 5.90
N ASP A 101 -19.39 -11.03 6.56
CA ASP A 101 -18.20 -11.09 7.41
C ASP A 101 -18.53 -11.68 8.79
N GLU A 102 -18.28 -12.98 8.98
CA GLU A 102 -18.60 -13.77 10.19
C GLU A 102 -17.64 -13.52 11.36
N ARG A 103 -17.23 -12.26 11.55
CA ARG A 103 -16.55 -11.84 12.79
C ARG A 103 -17.49 -11.76 14.00
N ASP A 104 -18.73 -12.23 13.85
CA ASP A 104 -19.73 -12.38 14.90
C ASP A 104 -19.60 -13.69 15.69
N LEU A 105 -18.66 -14.59 15.32
CA LEU A 105 -18.32 -15.72 16.17
C LEU A 105 -17.29 -15.27 17.21
N GLN A 106 -17.63 -15.47 18.48
CA GLN A 106 -16.90 -15.11 19.71
C GLN A 106 -15.54 -15.82 19.87
N ASP A 107 -14.91 -16.23 18.78
CA ASP A 107 -13.65 -16.93 18.76
C ASP A 107 -12.49 -15.95 18.50
N ALA A 108 -11.76 -15.66 19.57
CA ALA A 108 -10.62 -14.77 19.56
C ALA A 108 -9.47 -15.27 18.69
N GLU A 109 -9.36 -16.58 18.45
CA GLU A 109 -8.28 -17.18 17.67
C GLU A 109 -8.48 -16.95 16.17
N LEU A 110 -9.69 -17.25 15.65
CA LEU A 110 -10.10 -16.90 14.29
C LEU A 110 -9.98 -15.40 14.01
N GLN A 111 -10.36 -14.56 14.98
CA GLN A 111 -10.23 -13.11 14.84
C GLN A 111 -8.76 -12.68 14.74
N ARG A 112 -7.85 -13.29 15.51
CA ARG A 112 -6.40 -13.03 15.41
C ARG A 112 -5.83 -13.51 14.09
N GLU A 113 -6.22 -14.67 13.58
CA GLU A 113 -5.77 -15.16 12.26
C GLU A 113 -6.22 -14.26 11.12
N HIS A 114 -7.46 -13.76 11.17
CA HIS A 114 -7.99 -12.79 10.21
C HIS A 114 -7.23 -11.47 10.26
N VAL A 115 -7.05 -10.91 11.45
CA VAL A 115 -6.29 -9.68 11.67
C VAL A 115 -4.87 -9.87 11.16
N ASN A 116 -4.20 -10.96 11.54
CA ASN A 116 -2.85 -11.27 11.05
C ASN A 116 -2.79 -11.39 9.53
N ARG A 117 -3.83 -11.90 8.85
CA ARG A 117 -3.89 -11.96 7.38
C ARG A 117 -4.19 -10.60 6.71
N GLU A 118 -5.05 -9.78 7.31
CA GLU A 118 -5.38 -8.44 6.79
C GLU A 118 -4.22 -7.44 6.98
N ILE A 119 -3.50 -7.60 8.08
CA ILE A 119 -2.43 -6.72 8.55
C ILE A 119 -1.07 -7.09 7.94
N ASN A 120 -0.73 -8.38 7.83
CA ASN A 120 0.54 -8.79 7.24
C ASN A 120 0.52 -8.67 5.71
N PHE A 121 1.31 -7.74 5.17
CA PHE A 121 1.40 -7.48 3.73
C PHE A 121 1.83 -8.72 2.93
N VAL A 122 2.68 -9.57 3.53
CA VAL A 122 3.16 -10.83 2.94
C VAL A 122 2.03 -11.80 2.61
N ASN A 123 1.01 -11.85 3.47
CA ASN A 123 -0.10 -12.80 3.33
C ASN A 123 -1.28 -12.23 2.53
N ARG A 124 -1.23 -10.96 2.14
CA ARG A 124 -2.32 -10.26 1.42
C ARG A 124 -2.60 -10.85 0.04
N HIS A 125 -1.63 -11.52 -0.56
CA HIS A 125 -1.76 -12.20 -1.86
C HIS A 125 -1.97 -13.71 -1.74
N ILE A 126 -1.89 -14.27 -0.52
CA ILE A 126 -2.12 -15.69 -0.28
C ILE A 126 -3.61 -15.89 -0.05
N LYS A 127 -4.23 -16.76 -0.85
CA LYS A 127 -5.65 -17.10 -0.67
C LYS A 127 -5.82 -17.79 0.68
N SER A 128 -6.62 -17.21 1.55
CA SER A 128 -7.02 -17.81 2.82
C SER A 128 -8.00 -18.94 2.59
N ASP A 129 -7.91 -20.02 3.37
CA ASP A 129 -8.94 -21.08 3.39
C ASP A 129 -10.22 -20.65 4.13
N CYS A 130 -10.20 -19.51 4.81
CA CYS A 130 -11.40 -18.98 5.46
C CYS A 130 -12.45 -18.56 4.42
N LEU A 131 -13.66 -19.10 4.57
CA LEU A 131 -14.83 -18.83 3.73
C LEU A 131 -15.19 -17.33 3.69
N ALA A 132 -15.13 -16.63 4.83
CA ALA A 132 -15.44 -15.20 4.91
C ALA A 132 -14.43 -14.35 4.12
N CYS A 133 -13.12 -14.65 4.20
CA CYS A 133 -12.10 -13.96 3.41
C CYS A 133 -12.19 -14.26 1.91
N GLN A 134 -12.74 -15.42 1.53
CA GLN A 134 -13.07 -15.75 0.14
C GLN A 134 -14.35 -15.06 -0.35
N GLY A 135 -15.09 -14.37 0.53
CA GLY A 135 -16.36 -13.71 0.21
C GLY A 135 -17.57 -14.65 0.21
N CYS A 136 -17.43 -15.86 0.76
CA CYS A 136 -18.50 -16.84 0.89
C CYS A 136 -19.21 -16.69 2.25
N ARG A 137 -20.54 -16.78 2.27
CA ARG A 137 -21.33 -16.88 3.52
C ARG A 137 -21.43 -18.35 3.94
N GLN A 138 -21.32 -18.68 5.23
CA GLN A 138 -21.64 -20.04 5.70
C GLN A 138 -23.09 -20.40 5.32
N GLY A 139 -23.27 -21.63 4.81
CA GLY A 139 -24.57 -22.16 4.41
C GLY A 139 -24.96 -21.95 2.93
N GLN A 140 -24.20 -21.20 2.13
CA GLN A 140 -24.42 -21.17 0.67
C GLN A 140 -23.71 -22.33 -0.02
N VAL A 141 -24.50 -23.22 -0.64
CA VAL A 141 -23.99 -24.23 -1.59
C VAL A 141 -23.32 -23.48 -2.75
N ARG A 142 -22.09 -23.87 -3.12
CA ARG A 142 -21.42 -23.35 -4.32
C ARG A 142 -22.37 -23.44 -5.51
N ALA A 143 -22.84 -22.29 -6.00
CA ALA A 143 -23.39 -22.27 -7.35
C ALA A 143 -22.23 -22.63 -8.28
N LYS A 144 -22.38 -23.71 -9.07
CA LYS A 144 -21.44 -24.00 -10.16
C LYS A 144 -21.33 -22.73 -11.00
N SER A 145 -20.10 -22.30 -11.28
CA SER A 145 -19.87 -21.20 -12.21
C SER A 145 -20.63 -21.48 -13.49
N GLN A 146 -21.51 -20.57 -13.92
CA GLN A 146 -22.05 -20.66 -15.27
C GLN A 146 -20.88 -20.54 -16.24
N ASP A 147 -20.83 -21.45 -17.21
CA ASP A 147 -19.85 -21.43 -18.28
C ASP A 147 -19.82 -20.04 -18.93
N TRP A 148 -18.61 -19.56 -19.16
CA TRP A 148 -18.36 -18.22 -19.69
C TRP A 148 -19.04 -18.08 -21.05
N CYS A 149 -20.10 -17.28 -21.13
CA CYS A 149 -20.79 -16.95 -22.38
C CYS A 149 -20.30 -15.58 -22.87
N PRO A 150 -19.90 -15.43 -24.14
CA PRO A 150 -19.55 -14.13 -24.70
C PRO A 150 -20.69 -13.10 -24.58
N LEU A 151 -20.32 -11.85 -24.30
CA LEU A 151 -21.26 -10.72 -24.23
C LEU A 151 -22.00 -10.57 -25.57
N LYS A 152 -23.33 -10.59 -25.53
CA LYS A 152 -24.17 -10.23 -26.68
C LYS A 152 -24.18 -8.71 -26.86
N GLU A 153 -24.30 -8.25 -28.10
CA GLU A 153 -24.42 -6.84 -28.43
C GLU A 153 -25.59 -6.20 -27.67
N VAL A 154 -25.27 -5.16 -26.90
CA VAL A 154 -26.26 -4.33 -26.22
C VAL A 154 -26.87 -3.40 -27.25
N SER A 155 -28.14 -3.62 -27.62
CA SER A 155 -28.86 -2.64 -28.45
C SER A 155 -29.04 -1.33 -27.67
N GLY A 156 -28.80 -0.22 -28.37
CA GLY A 156 -28.42 1.07 -27.79
C GLY A 156 -29.28 1.62 -26.64
N ASN A 157 -28.60 2.30 -25.72
CA ASN A 157 -29.15 3.07 -24.60
C ASN A 157 -30.19 4.12 -25.04
N ASN A 158 -31.48 3.76 -25.05
CA ASN A 158 -32.57 4.73 -25.12
C ASN A 158 -32.98 5.20 -23.73
N THR A 159 -32.18 6.06 -23.10
CA THR A 159 -32.68 6.90 -21.98
C THR A 159 -32.11 8.32 -22.06
N LYS A 160 -32.81 9.18 -22.81
CA LYS A 160 -32.64 10.64 -22.71
C LYS A 160 -33.10 11.12 -21.33
N ARG A 161 -32.20 11.23 -20.35
CA ARG A 161 -32.46 11.98 -19.12
C ARG A 161 -32.47 13.48 -19.43
N LYS A 162 -33.67 14.06 -19.62
CA LYS A 162 -33.85 15.53 -19.68
C LYS A 162 -33.45 16.13 -18.32
N ARG A 163 -32.33 16.86 -18.28
CA ARG A 163 -31.98 17.76 -17.16
C ARG A 163 -32.97 18.93 -17.14
N LYS A 164 -33.81 19.04 -16.10
CA LYS A 164 -34.61 20.25 -15.85
C LYS A 164 -33.67 21.38 -15.38
N ARG A 165 -33.65 22.50 -16.10
CA ARG A 165 -33.01 23.75 -15.66
C ARG A 165 -33.93 24.43 -14.63
N ARG A 166 -33.37 24.92 -13.52
CA ARG A 166 -34.07 25.78 -12.54
C ARG A 166 -34.24 27.19 -13.12
N PRO A 167 -35.41 27.84 -12.97
CA PRO A 167 -35.55 29.26 -13.31
C PRO A 167 -34.95 30.16 -12.21
N LYS A 168 -34.52 31.35 -12.62
CA LYS A 168 -34.05 32.45 -11.75
C LYS A 168 -35.18 33.01 -10.91
#